data_AF-A0A351WHH1-F1
#
_entry.id   AF-A0A351WHH1-F1
#
_cell.length_a   1.000
_cell.length_b   1.000
_cell.length_c   1.000
_cell.angle_alpha   90.00
_cell.angle_beta   90.00
_cell.angle_gamma   90.00
#
_symmetry.space_group_name_H-M   'P 1'
#
loop_
_entity.id
_entity.type
_entity.pdbx_description
1 polymer ?
#
loop_
_entity_poly.entity_id
_entity_poly.type
_entity_poly.pdbx_seq_one_letter_code
_entity_poly.pdbx_strand_id
1 'polypeptide(L)'
;AHEAIRPTDVNRMPEKLTGVLEPEELKLYRLIWQRFVASQMTPARIAQRTAEVTAAPPAGQTDTYLFRASASEVVFPGYMKVAGVEEKKKDENGEEIDRLPPLAEGEGLDCLEWLSQQKFTQPPARFTEASLVKALEENGVGRPSTYAQILSTLINRQYVEKEKRALKPTGLGMNVNEFLVSNLNELFDVKFTAGMEEALDEIEKGSIEWTGMLKDFYEKFLGWMAQAKGPDANPEMVRRLLDLTGTIHEWAPETKRGKRTYSDPTFCESVKKQLDEAAKPISERQVDALKLILARYKAQIPSMDDALIEELGLKNAMVRQAEAAEPPRPETLRKLEVMKNVKFNEPRTVGKKVYDDAVFFASLRDQVQGNKRLSPNQIVYLDRLVMKYSDQIPGFESMTAELGLAAAEQRDDQVSGPLLELMKQIKEWKPAVMRGKREWDDKKFYESLARQFAQRKQLSIKQLASLKKLISRYSAQIENYEQAAEQYALPPAKKKAAAAEKSDETI
;
A
#
# COMPACT_ATOMS: atom_id res chain seq x y z
N ALA A 1 -0.45 -32.70 -13.25
CA ALA A 1 0.15 -31.91 -14.35
C ALA A 1 -0.71 -30.68 -14.59
N HIS A 2 -0.15 -29.49 -14.42
CA HIS A 2 -0.86 -28.24 -14.67
C HIS A 2 -0.67 -27.83 -16.14
N GLU A 3 -1.74 -27.31 -16.75
CA GLU A 3 -1.69 -26.74 -18.09
C GLU A 3 -1.45 -25.22 -18.03
N ALA A 4 -0.86 -24.63 -19.06
CA ALA A 4 -0.72 -23.18 -19.17
C ALA A 4 -2.10 -22.49 -19.16
N ILE A 5 -2.14 -21.24 -18.68
CA ILE A 5 -3.33 -20.41 -18.77
C ILE A 5 -3.56 -20.02 -20.23
N ARG A 6 -4.62 -20.55 -20.82
CA ARG A 6 -4.99 -20.34 -22.23
C ARG A 6 -6.50 -20.20 -22.40
N PRO A 7 -6.98 -19.71 -23.56
CA PRO A 7 -8.39 -19.80 -23.91
C PRO A 7 -8.85 -21.26 -23.87
N THR A 8 -10.04 -21.49 -23.32
CA THR A 8 -10.70 -22.81 -23.36
C THR A 8 -11.04 -23.22 -24.80
N ASP A 9 -11.42 -22.24 -25.62
CA ASP A 9 -11.63 -22.36 -27.07
C ASP A 9 -11.04 -21.13 -27.75
N VAL A 10 -10.12 -21.35 -28.70
CA VAL A 10 -9.42 -20.29 -29.43
C VAL A 10 -10.34 -19.54 -30.41
N ASN A 11 -11.45 -20.15 -30.85
CA ASN A 11 -12.40 -19.54 -31.78
C ASN A 11 -13.26 -18.44 -31.13
N ARG A 12 -13.25 -18.36 -29.79
CA ARG A 12 -13.86 -17.29 -29.01
C ARG A 12 -12.97 -16.04 -29.04
N MET A 13 -12.85 -15.43 -30.21
CA MET A 13 -12.04 -14.23 -30.40
C MET A 13 -12.48 -13.11 -29.43
N PRO A 14 -11.55 -12.31 -28.88
CA PRO A 14 -11.88 -11.23 -27.95
C PRO A 14 -12.96 -10.28 -28.47
N GLU A 15 -12.96 -10.00 -29.77
CA GLU A 15 -13.95 -9.14 -30.45
C GLU A 15 -15.38 -9.67 -30.25
N LYS A 16 -15.58 -11.00 -30.31
CA LYS A 16 -16.88 -11.67 -30.16
C LYS A 16 -17.37 -11.70 -28.71
N LEU A 17 -16.48 -11.46 -27.74
CA LEU A 17 -16.82 -11.42 -26.31
C LEU A 17 -17.08 -10.00 -25.80
N THR A 18 -17.01 -9.00 -26.68
CA THR A 18 -17.35 -7.62 -26.37
C THR A 18 -18.83 -7.53 -25.96
N GLY A 19 -19.09 -7.01 -24.76
CA GLY A 19 -20.45 -6.91 -24.21
C GLY A 19 -20.94 -8.17 -23.48
N VAL A 20 -20.23 -9.29 -23.59
CA VAL A 20 -20.43 -10.49 -22.78
C VAL A 20 -19.58 -10.45 -21.51
N LEU A 21 -18.30 -10.08 -21.67
CA LEU A 21 -17.35 -9.91 -20.57
C LEU A 21 -17.31 -8.46 -20.10
N GLU A 22 -17.03 -8.25 -18.81
CA GLU A 22 -16.76 -6.92 -18.28
C GLU A 22 -15.46 -6.36 -18.89
N PRO A 23 -15.27 -5.03 -19.01
CA PRO A 23 -14.14 -4.45 -19.73
C PRO A 23 -12.74 -4.88 -19.20
N GLU A 24 -12.61 -5.09 -17.89
CA GLU A 24 -11.35 -5.53 -17.26
C GLU A 24 -11.07 -7.02 -17.57
N GLU A 25 -12.11 -7.85 -17.52
CA GLU A 25 -12.04 -9.27 -17.90
C GLU A 25 -11.73 -9.44 -19.38
N LEU A 26 -12.35 -8.63 -20.24
CA LEU A 26 -12.12 -8.64 -21.67
C LEU A 26 -10.67 -8.25 -22.02
N LYS A 27 -10.10 -7.27 -21.31
CA LYS A 27 -8.69 -6.88 -21.48
C LYS A 27 -7.75 -8.02 -21.09
N LEU A 28 -8.01 -8.68 -19.96
CA LEU A 28 -7.20 -9.82 -19.52
C LEU A 28 -7.37 -11.01 -20.46
N TYR A 29 -8.59 -11.32 -20.88
CA TYR A 29 -8.87 -12.38 -21.85
C TYR A 29 -8.18 -12.13 -23.19
N ARG A 30 -8.23 -10.89 -23.70
CA ARG A 30 -7.52 -10.49 -24.92
C ARG A 30 -6.03 -10.73 -24.81
N LEU A 31 -5.40 -10.36 -23.68
CA LEU A 31 -3.99 -10.63 -23.43
C LEU A 31 -3.68 -12.13 -23.42
N ILE A 32 -4.48 -12.94 -22.71
CA ILE A 32 -4.33 -14.40 -22.64
C ILE A 32 -4.46 -15.01 -24.05
N TRP A 33 -5.48 -14.59 -24.80
CA TRP A 33 -5.75 -15.07 -26.15
C TRP A 33 -4.62 -14.72 -27.11
N GLN A 34 -4.16 -13.46 -27.12
CA GLN A 34 -3.06 -13.01 -27.97
C GLN A 34 -1.77 -13.75 -27.66
N ARG A 35 -1.45 -13.95 -26.37
CA ARG A 35 -0.25 -14.68 -25.95
C ARG A 35 -0.30 -16.15 -26.36
N PHE A 36 -1.46 -16.79 -26.19
CA PHE A 36 -1.65 -18.18 -26.60
C PHE A 36 -1.54 -18.35 -28.11
N VAL A 37 -2.25 -17.56 -28.90
CA VAL A 37 -2.19 -17.64 -30.37
C VAL A 37 -0.79 -17.34 -30.88
N ALA A 38 -0.13 -16.30 -30.36
CA ALA A 38 1.25 -15.97 -30.71
C ALA A 38 2.22 -17.13 -30.44
N SER A 39 2.02 -17.90 -29.36
CA SER A 39 2.87 -19.07 -29.05
C SER A 39 2.80 -20.19 -30.09
N GLN A 40 1.75 -20.23 -30.90
CA GLN A 40 1.53 -21.23 -31.95
C GLN A 40 1.88 -20.71 -33.35
N MET A 41 2.35 -19.46 -33.47
CA MET A 41 2.69 -18.82 -34.74
C MET A 41 4.17 -18.99 -35.08
N THR A 42 4.50 -18.79 -36.37
CA THR A 42 5.88 -18.77 -36.84
C THR A 42 6.69 -17.65 -36.17
N PRO A 43 7.98 -17.89 -35.84
CA PRO A 43 8.88 -16.85 -35.35
C PRO A 43 8.97 -15.64 -36.29
N ALA A 44 9.19 -14.47 -35.72
CA ALA A 44 9.53 -13.27 -36.49
C ALA A 44 10.94 -13.40 -37.09
N ARG A 45 11.18 -12.79 -38.25
CA ARG A 45 12.52 -12.62 -38.83
C ARG A 45 12.87 -11.15 -38.80
N ILE A 46 13.97 -10.84 -38.11
CA ILE A 46 14.48 -9.47 -37.92
C ILE A 46 15.85 -9.40 -38.57
N ALA A 47 16.05 -8.45 -39.47
CA ALA A 47 17.35 -8.11 -40.02
C ALA A 47 18.02 -7.09 -39.11
N GLN A 48 19.17 -7.43 -38.55
CA GLN A 48 19.99 -6.50 -37.79
C GLN A 48 21.16 -6.06 -38.65
N ARG A 49 21.38 -4.75 -38.76
CA ARG A 49 22.50 -4.15 -39.49
C ARG A 49 23.30 -3.32 -38.51
N THR A 50 24.61 -3.53 -38.52
CA THR A 50 25.57 -2.75 -37.73
C THR A 50 26.58 -2.16 -38.70
N ALA A 51 26.77 -0.84 -38.62
CA ALA A 51 27.80 -0.14 -39.36
C ALA A 51 28.84 0.36 -38.37
N GLU A 52 30.10 0.17 -38.71
CA GLU A 52 31.25 0.67 -37.96
C GLU A 52 31.99 1.69 -38.82
N VAL A 53 32.14 2.90 -38.30
CA VAL A 53 32.74 4.02 -39.02
C VAL A 53 33.99 4.43 -38.27
N THR A 54 35.14 4.28 -38.94
CA THR A 54 36.43 4.72 -38.40
C THR A 54 36.72 6.12 -38.91
N ALA A 55 36.90 7.08 -38.00
CA ALA A 55 37.27 8.44 -38.38
C ALA A 55 38.72 8.49 -38.86
N ALA A 56 38.98 9.19 -39.96
CA ALA A 56 40.34 9.45 -40.40
C ALA A 56 41.07 10.32 -39.36
N PRO A 57 42.32 9.99 -38.97
CA PRO A 57 43.04 10.76 -37.99
C PRO A 57 43.34 12.17 -38.52
N PRO A 58 43.24 13.22 -37.69
CA PRO A 58 43.73 14.54 -38.04
C PRO A 58 45.24 14.50 -38.37
N ALA A 59 45.70 15.39 -39.25
CA ALA A 59 47.11 15.45 -39.62
C ALA A 59 48.00 15.63 -38.35
N GLY A 60 48.89 14.65 -38.11
CA GLY A 60 49.81 14.65 -36.96
C GLY A 60 49.31 13.89 -35.72
N GLN A 61 48.15 13.24 -35.77
CA GLN A 61 47.66 12.34 -34.70
C GLN A 61 47.57 10.89 -35.19
N THR A 62 47.74 9.95 -34.26
CA THR A 62 47.58 8.49 -34.52
C THR A 62 46.24 7.95 -34.03
N ASP A 63 45.55 8.70 -33.16
CA ASP A 63 44.35 8.21 -32.49
C ASP A 63 43.14 8.36 -33.41
N THR A 64 42.42 7.26 -33.60
CA THR A 64 41.21 7.19 -34.42
C THR A 64 40.00 6.83 -33.56
N TYR A 65 38.86 7.47 -33.81
CA TYR A 65 37.60 7.11 -33.16
C TYR A 65 36.85 6.05 -33.98
N LEU A 66 36.25 5.08 -33.27
CA LEU A 66 35.34 4.10 -33.84
C LEU A 66 33.91 4.43 -33.43
N PHE A 67 33.07 4.75 -34.40
CA PHE A 67 31.64 4.94 -34.21
C PHE A 67 30.90 3.67 -34.60
N ARG A 68 29.90 3.27 -33.81
CA ARG A 68 29.04 2.13 -34.11
C ARG A 68 27.59 2.58 -34.16
N ALA A 69 26.94 2.33 -35.28
CA ALA A 69 25.49 2.47 -35.45
C ALA A 69 24.87 1.09 -35.65
N SER A 70 23.68 0.86 -35.09
CA SER A 70 22.95 -0.40 -35.27
C SER A 70 21.47 -0.14 -35.46
N ALA A 71 20.89 -0.73 -36.49
CA ALA A 71 19.45 -0.72 -36.74
C ALA A 71 18.91 -2.15 -36.86
N SER A 72 17.64 -2.33 -36.51
CA SER A 72 16.94 -3.60 -36.59
C SER A 72 15.61 -3.41 -37.33
N GLU A 73 15.39 -4.19 -38.37
CA GLU A 73 14.21 -4.13 -39.21
C GLU A 73 13.44 -5.47 -39.18
N VAL A 74 12.13 -5.42 -38.98
CA VAL A 74 11.27 -6.61 -39.05
C VAL A 74 11.02 -6.99 -40.52
N VAL A 75 11.71 -8.01 -41.01
CA VAL A 75 11.53 -8.55 -42.37
C VAL A 75 10.26 -9.40 -42.46
N PHE A 76 9.96 -10.14 -41.40
CA PHE A 76 8.73 -10.93 -41.29
C PHE A 76 8.21 -10.86 -39.85
N PRO A 77 6.99 -10.34 -39.60
CA PRO A 77 6.52 -10.10 -38.24
C PRO A 77 6.14 -11.38 -37.48
N GLY A 78 5.77 -12.47 -38.16
CA GLY A 78 5.42 -13.74 -37.50
C GLY A 78 4.40 -13.54 -36.36
N TYR A 79 4.70 -14.11 -35.19
CA TYR A 79 3.90 -13.98 -33.98
C TYR A 79 3.69 -12.52 -33.48
N MET A 80 4.57 -11.58 -33.84
CA MET A 80 4.52 -10.19 -33.35
C MET A 80 3.24 -9.49 -33.78
N LYS A 81 2.69 -9.88 -34.94
CA LYS A 81 1.43 -9.36 -35.50
C LYS A 81 0.23 -9.55 -34.57
N VAL A 82 0.21 -10.64 -33.80
CA VAL A 82 -0.89 -10.94 -32.86
C VAL A 82 -0.55 -10.53 -31.44
N ALA A 83 0.72 -10.64 -31.05
CA ALA A 83 1.17 -10.32 -29.70
C ALA A 83 1.13 -8.82 -29.36
N GLY A 84 0.93 -7.95 -30.36
CA GLY A 84 0.91 -6.49 -30.16
C GLY A 84 2.28 -5.93 -29.79
N VAL A 85 3.35 -6.63 -30.19
CA VAL A 85 4.76 -6.27 -29.89
C VAL A 85 5.41 -5.59 -31.10
N GLU A 86 4.61 -5.01 -32.02
CA GLU A 86 5.11 -4.14 -33.09
C GLU A 86 5.58 -2.77 -32.53
N GLU A 87 6.22 -2.75 -31.36
CA GLU A 87 6.80 -1.53 -30.81
C GLU A 87 8.00 -1.12 -31.67
N LYS A 88 7.77 -0.07 -32.47
CA LYS A 88 8.82 0.70 -33.11
C LYS A 88 9.67 1.37 -32.03
N LYS A 89 10.98 1.11 -32.03
CA LYS A 89 11.91 1.81 -31.15
C LYS A 89 11.97 3.28 -31.57
N LYS A 90 11.54 4.18 -30.69
CA LYS A 90 11.79 5.62 -30.80
C LYS A 90 13.12 5.94 -30.13
N ASP A 91 13.92 6.83 -30.72
CA ASP A 91 15.12 7.33 -30.09
C ASP A 91 14.82 8.34 -28.95
N GLU A 92 15.87 8.87 -28.31
CA GLU A 92 15.76 9.86 -27.21
C GLU A 92 15.08 11.18 -27.64
N ASN A 93 14.95 11.44 -28.96
CA ASN A 93 14.31 12.61 -29.54
C ASN A 93 12.90 12.32 -30.10
N GLY A 94 12.45 11.07 -30.05
CA GLY A 94 11.15 10.64 -30.59
C GLY A 94 11.16 10.37 -32.10
N GLU A 95 12.32 10.38 -32.75
CA GLU A 95 12.50 10.04 -34.16
C GLU A 95 12.61 8.52 -34.34
N GLU A 96 11.95 8.01 -35.40
CA GLU A 96 11.98 6.61 -35.78
C GLU A 96 13.27 6.32 -36.57
N ILE A 97 14.34 5.85 -35.92
CA ILE A 97 15.51 5.30 -36.63
C ILE A 97 15.17 3.89 -37.11
N ASP A 98 14.24 3.79 -38.06
CA ASP A 98 13.70 2.50 -38.51
C ASP A 98 14.71 1.75 -39.38
N ARG A 99 15.66 2.43 -40.04
CA ARG A 99 16.63 1.80 -40.98
C ARG A 99 17.94 2.58 -41.09
N LEU A 100 19.05 1.84 -41.21
CA LEU A 100 20.29 2.40 -41.74
C LEU A 100 20.17 2.55 -43.27
N PRO A 101 20.69 3.64 -43.86
CA PRO A 101 20.78 3.75 -45.32
C PRO A 101 21.64 2.62 -45.88
N PRO A 102 21.49 2.28 -47.18
CA PRO A 102 22.46 1.42 -47.85
C PRO A 102 23.85 2.07 -47.75
N LEU A 103 24.82 1.33 -47.22
CA LEU A 103 26.21 1.75 -47.06
C LEU A 103 27.11 0.69 -47.71
N ALA A 104 28.17 1.13 -48.38
CA ALA A 104 29.20 0.25 -48.93
C ALA A 104 30.47 0.27 -48.07
N GLU A 105 31.22 -0.84 -48.06
CA GLU A 105 32.53 -0.87 -47.40
C GLU A 105 33.48 0.12 -48.09
N GLY A 106 34.15 0.95 -47.27
CA GLY A 106 35.07 1.98 -47.75
C GLY A 106 34.40 3.24 -48.30
N GLU A 107 33.07 3.37 -48.21
CA GLU A 107 32.35 4.59 -48.57
C GLU A 107 32.79 5.76 -47.66
N GLY A 108 33.13 6.90 -48.28
CA GLY A 108 33.45 8.12 -47.55
C GLY A 108 32.17 8.74 -46.98
N LEU A 109 32.20 9.09 -45.69
CA LEU A 109 31.07 9.71 -45.00
C LEU A 109 31.44 11.11 -44.52
N ASP A 110 30.56 12.07 -44.78
CA ASP A 110 30.69 13.43 -44.28
C ASP A 110 30.11 13.54 -42.87
N CYS A 111 30.88 14.12 -41.95
CA CYS A 111 30.39 14.43 -40.62
C CYS A 111 29.52 15.69 -40.66
N LEU A 112 28.19 15.52 -40.56
CA LEU A 112 27.25 16.64 -40.57
C LEU A 112 27.23 17.40 -39.25
N GLU A 113 27.14 16.70 -38.13
CA GLU A 113 27.03 17.28 -36.80
C GLU A 113 27.74 16.42 -35.75
N TRP A 114 28.37 17.07 -34.78
CA TRP A 114 28.97 16.44 -33.61
C TRP A 114 28.05 16.60 -32.40
N LEU A 115 27.28 15.56 -32.08
CA LEU A 115 26.43 15.52 -30.89
C LEU A 115 27.20 14.92 -29.70
N SER A 116 27.44 15.74 -28.67
CA SER A 116 28.05 15.29 -27.42
C SER A 116 26.98 15.20 -26.33
N GLN A 117 26.79 14.00 -25.78
CA GLN A 117 25.87 13.76 -24.67
C GLN A 117 26.64 13.31 -23.44
N GLN A 118 26.49 14.03 -22.34
CA GLN A 118 26.96 13.58 -21.03
C GLN A 118 25.90 12.67 -20.39
N LYS A 119 26.28 11.44 -20.04
CA LYS A 119 25.41 10.48 -19.35
C LYS A 119 25.88 10.25 -17.91
N PHE A 120 24.93 10.08 -17.01
CA PHE A 120 25.18 9.74 -15.60
C PHE A 120 24.67 8.33 -15.32
N THR A 121 25.40 7.57 -14.51
CA THR A 121 24.95 6.27 -14.03
C THR A 121 23.69 6.43 -13.19
N GLN A 122 22.68 5.63 -13.48
CA GLN A 122 21.44 5.59 -12.69
C GLN A 122 21.51 4.45 -11.67
N PRO A 123 20.89 4.61 -10.49
CA PRO A 123 20.78 3.51 -9.54
C PRO A 123 19.88 2.40 -10.11
N PRO A 124 19.99 1.18 -9.57
CA PRO A 124 19.08 0.09 -9.92
C PRO A 124 17.62 0.50 -9.76
N ALA A 125 16.80 0.17 -10.75
CA ALA A 125 15.37 0.47 -10.71
C ALA A 125 14.70 -0.27 -9.55
N ARG A 126 13.80 0.40 -8.85
CA ARG A 126 12.95 -0.25 -7.84
C ARG A 126 12.07 -1.32 -8.49
N PHE A 127 11.69 -2.31 -7.69
CA PHE A 127 10.74 -3.33 -8.13
C PHE A 127 9.37 -2.73 -8.45
N THR A 128 8.73 -3.26 -9.47
CA THR A 128 7.29 -3.15 -9.71
C THR A 128 6.64 -4.43 -9.21
N GLU A 129 5.31 -4.52 -9.19
CA GLU A 129 4.63 -5.79 -8.89
C GLU A 129 5.11 -6.91 -9.83
N ALA A 130 5.23 -6.62 -11.13
CA ALA A 130 5.64 -7.61 -12.12
C ALA A 130 7.10 -8.05 -11.95
N SER A 131 8.02 -7.10 -11.74
CA SER A 131 9.44 -7.46 -11.55
C SER A 131 9.72 -8.07 -10.18
N LEU A 132 8.90 -7.80 -9.15
CA LEU A 132 8.97 -8.52 -7.88
C LEU A 132 8.50 -9.96 -8.02
N VAL A 133 7.38 -10.21 -8.70
CA VAL A 133 6.91 -11.59 -8.97
C VAL A 133 7.96 -12.36 -9.75
N LYS A 134 8.53 -11.76 -10.79
CA LYS A 134 9.62 -12.37 -11.55
C LYS A 134 10.83 -12.70 -10.66
N ALA A 135 11.24 -11.79 -9.78
CA ALA A 135 12.34 -12.05 -8.85
C ALA A 135 12.00 -13.17 -7.85
N LEU A 136 10.77 -13.23 -7.33
CA LEU A 136 10.33 -14.30 -6.43
C LEU A 136 10.37 -15.67 -7.14
N GLU A 137 9.87 -15.74 -8.37
CA GLU A 137 9.92 -16.94 -9.22
C GLU A 137 11.36 -17.38 -9.51
N GLU A 138 12.23 -16.47 -9.95
CA GLU A 138 13.65 -16.76 -10.24
C GLU A 138 14.43 -17.24 -9.01
N ASN A 139 14.03 -16.81 -7.82
CA ASN A 139 14.65 -17.25 -6.55
C ASN A 139 13.95 -18.46 -5.92
N GLY A 140 12.91 -19.03 -6.56
CA GLY A 140 12.18 -20.18 -6.02
C GLY A 140 11.31 -19.89 -4.78
N VAL A 141 11.09 -18.61 -4.47
CA VAL A 141 10.30 -18.17 -3.31
C VAL A 141 8.85 -17.93 -3.72
N GLY A 142 7.92 -18.60 -3.04
CA GLY A 142 6.49 -18.54 -3.36
C GLY A 142 6.11 -19.39 -4.59
N ARG A 143 4.82 -19.41 -4.90
CA ARG A 143 4.19 -20.25 -5.92
C ARG A 143 3.10 -19.44 -6.65
N PRO A 144 2.59 -19.91 -7.80
CA PRO A 144 1.51 -19.23 -8.52
C PRO A 144 0.30 -18.86 -7.66
N SER A 145 0.02 -19.66 -6.61
CA SER A 145 -1.05 -19.42 -5.65
C SER A 145 -0.74 -18.32 -4.62
N THR A 146 0.53 -17.98 -4.39
CA THR A 146 0.94 -17.09 -3.29
C THR A 146 1.43 -15.72 -3.75
N TYR A 147 1.90 -15.53 -4.99
CA TYR A 147 2.48 -14.26 -5.46
C TYR A 147 1.59 -13.04 -5.21
N ALA A 148 0.32 -13.10 -5.63
CA ALA A 148 -0.64 -12.01 -5.44
C ALA A 148 -0.93 -11.76 -3.95
N GLN A 149 -0.99 -12.84 -3.16
CA GLN A 149 -1.23 -12.75 -1.72
C GLN A 149 -0.04 -12.12 -0.99
N ILE A 150 1.20 -12.49 -1.34
CA ILE A 150 2.43 -11.90 -0.78
C ILE A 150 2.42 -10.39 -1.01
N LEU A 151 2.24 -9.96 -2.27
CA LEU A 151 2.14 -8.54 -2.65
C LEU A 151 1.05 -7.80 -1.86
N SER A 152 -0.16 -8.36 -1.83
CA SER A 152 -1.28 -7.77 -1.09
C SER A 152 -0.99 -7.65 0.41
N THR A 153 -0.28 -8.61 0.99
CA THR A 153 0.04 -8.63 2.42
C THR A 153 1.06 -7.57 2.76
N LEU A 154 2.11 -7.42 1.94
CA LEU A 154 3.12 -6.38 2.11
C LEU A 154 2.51 -4.98 2.05
N ILE A 155 1.58 -4.74 1.12
CA ILE A 155 0.88 -3.46 0.98
C ILE A 155 -0.11 -3.23 2.12
N ASN A 156 -0.95 -4.22 2.44
CA ASN A 156 -2.00 -4.11 3.47
C ASN A 156 -1.40 -3.91 4.88
N ARG A 157 -0.23 -4.51 5.15
CA ARG A 157 0.52 -4.32 6.40
C ARG A 157 1.41 -3.08 6.38
N GLN A 158 1.40 -2.31 5.30
CA GLN A 158 2.16 -1.07 5.14
C GLN A 158 3.68 -1.28 5.27
N TYR A 159 4.20 -2.44 4.89
CA TYR A 159 5.65 -2.66 4.79
C TYR A 159 6.22 -2.08 3.50
N VAL A 160 5.41 -2.05 2.45
CA VAL A 160 5.72 -1.38 1.20
C VAL A 160 4.55 -0.49 0.78
N GLU A 161 4.87 0.60 0.09
CA GLU A 161 3.91 1.49 -0.55
C GLU A 161 4.13 1.51 -2.06
N LYS A 162 3.06 1.81 -2.80
CA LYS A 162 3.12 1.94 -4.27
C LYS A 162 3.29 3.40 -4.64
N GLU A 163 4.46 3.73 -5.17
CA GLU A 163 4.76 5.06 -5.71
C GLU A 163 4.74 4.98 -7.25
N LYS A 164 3.67 5.50 -7.85
CA LYS A 164 3.34 5.32 -9.27
C LYS A 164 3.22 3.82 -9.64
N ARG A 165 4.29 3.23 -10.16
CA ARG A 165 4.39 1.80 -10.53
C ARG A 165 5.45 1.05 -9.71
N ALA A 166 6.27 1.75 -8.94
CA ALA A 166 7.33 1.17 -8.14
C ALA A 166 6.83 0.83 -6.72
N LEU A 167 7.39 -0.22 -6.15
CA LEU A 167 7.24 -0.62 -4.76
C LEU A 167 8.39 0.00 -3.97
N LYS A 168 8.05 0.72 -2.92
CA LYS A 168 9.02 1.38 -2.04
C LYS A 168 8.83 0.86 -0.62
N PRO A 169 9.89 0.45 0.08
CA PRO A 169 9.77 0.07 1.49
C PRO A 169 9.41 1.29 2.34
N THR A 170 8.52 1.10 3.30
CA THR A 170 8.18 2.13 4.29
C THR A 170 9.19 2.09 5.44
N GLY A 171 9.22 3.13 6.29
CA GLY A 171 10.01 3.10 7.53
C GLY A 171 9.63 1.92 8.44
N LEU A 172 8.34 1.57 8.50
CA LEU A 172 7.88 0.39 9.23
C LEU A 172 8.45 -0.90 8.62
N GLY A 173 8.39 -1.04 7.29
CA GLY A 173 8.93 -2.20 6.57
C GLY A 173 10.43 -2.38 6.80
N MET A 174 11.20 -1.29 6.73
CA MET A 174 12.64 -1.31 7.00
C MET A 174 12.95 -1.75 8.43
N ASN A 175 12.32 -1.13 9.44
CA ASN A 175 12.58 -1.45 10.84
C ASN A 175 12.20 -2.90 11.17
N VAL A 176 11.09 -3.41 10.62
CA VAL A 176 10.68 -4.79 10.82
C VAL A 176 11.65 -5.75 10.14
N ASN A 177 12.08 -5.45 8.91
CA ASN A 177 13.07 -6.26 8.21
C ASN A 177 14.41 -6.29 8.95
N GLU A 178 14.92 -5.14 9.38
CA GLU A 178 16.17 -5.02 10.13
C GLU A 178 16.11 -5.81 11.45
N PHE A 179 15.02 -5.68 12.20
CA PHE A 179 14.83 -6.44 13.43
C PHE A 179 14.79 -7.95 13.17
N LEU A 180 14.03 -8.40 12.18
CA LEU A 180 13.86 -9.83 11.90
C LEU A 180 15.12 -10.46 11.34
N VAL A 181 15.79 -9.82 10.38
CA VAL A 181 17.03 -10.33 9.80
C VAL A 181 18.16 -10.36 10.84
N SER A 182 18.25 -9.35 11.71
CA SER A 182 19.30 -9.31 12.75
C SER A 182 19.15 -10.40 13.80
N ASN A 183 17.91 -10.85 14.08
CA ASN A 183 17.64 -11.84 15.13
C ASN A 183 17.37 -13.25 14.59
N LEU A 184 16.94 -13.36 13.33
CA LEU A 184 16.45 -14.61 12.71
C LEU A 184 17.01 -14.79 11.29
N ASN A 185 18.26 -14.39 11.07
CA ASN A 185 18.89 -14.36 9.74
C ASN A 185 18.65 -15.63 8.91
N GLU A 186 18.86 -16.82 9.50
CA GLU A 186 18.66 -18.10 8.81
C GLU A 186 17.22 -18.31 8.32
N LEU A 187 16.22 -17.88 9.09
CA LEU A 187 14.81 -18.00 8.74
C LEU A 187 14.40 -17.05 7.60
N PHE A 188 15.10 -15.91 7.47
CA PHE A 188 14.82 -14.88 6.45
C PHE A 188 15.77 -14.98 5.25
N ASP A 189 16.66 -15.98 5.20
CA ASP A 189 17.48 -16.25 4.03
C ASP A 189 16.61 -16.72 2.85
N VAL A 190 16.90 -16.18 1.67
CA VAL A 190 16.13 -16.45 0.45
C VAL A 190 16.25 -17.91 0.04
N LYS A 191 17.44 -18.51 0.17
CA LYS A 191 17.67 -19.92 -0.20
C LYS A 191 16.99 -20.86 0.79
N PHE A 192 17.00 -20.54 2.08
CA PHE A 192 16.24 -21.29 3.08
C PHE A 192 14.75 -21.32 2.73
N THR A 193 14.18 -20.14 2.42
CA THR A 193 12.76 -20.02 2.04
C THR A 193 12.46 -20.84 0.78
N ALA A 194 13.32 -20.75 -0.25
CA ALA A 194 13.16 -21.51 -1.48
C ALA A 194 13.21 -23.03 -1.22
N GLY A 195 14.16 -23.48 -0.39
CA GLY A 195 14.27 -24.90 -0.02
C GLY A 195 13.07 -25.41 0.78
N MET A 196 12.46 -24.58 1.64
CA MET A 196 11.22 -24.94 2.33
C MET A 196 10.05 -25.12 1.36
N GLU A 197 9.92 -24.23 0.37
CA GLU A 197 8.89 -24.36 -0.66
C GLU A 197 9.11 -25.61 -1.53
N GLU A 198 10.36 -25.92 -1.88
CA GLU A 198 10.70 -27.16 -2.60
C GLU A 198 10.37 -28.42 -1.78
N ALA A 199 10.64 -28.41 -0.48
CA ALA A 199 10.27 -29.51 0.40
C ALA A 199 8.74 -29.72 0.46
N LEU A 200 7.95 -28.65 0.39
CA LEU A 200 6.48 -28.74 0.31
C LEU A 200 6.02 -29.36 -1.03
N ASP A 201 6.68 -29.05 -2.14
CA ASP A 201 6.40 -29.68 -3.43
C ASP A 201 6.76 -31.19 -3.41
N GLU A 202 7.85 -31.56 -2.74
CA GLU A 202 8.23 -32.97 -2.57
C GLU A 202 7.27 -33.75 -1.67
N ILE A 203 6.64 -33.09 -0.68
CA ILE A 203 5.52 -33.66 0.07
C ILE A 203 4.31 -33.91 -0.84
N GLU A 204 3.96 -32.97 -1.74
CA GLU A 204 2.87 -33.14 -2.70
C GLU A 204 3.11 -34.36 -3.62
N LYS A 205 4.37 -34.59 -4.03
CA LYS A 205 4.78 -35.76 -4.83
C LYS A 205 4.84 -37.06 -4.04
N GLY A 206 4.80 -37.00 -2.71
CA GLY A 206 4.96 -38.16 -1.83
C GLY A 206 6.41 -38.61 -1.62
N SER A 207 7.41 -37.78 -1.97
CA SER A 207 8.83 -38.07 -1.78
C SER A 207 9.31 -37.82 -0.34
N ILE A 208 8.62 -36.96 0.41
CA ILE A 208 8.96 -36.55 1.78
C ILE A 208 7.73 -36.70 2.68
N GLU A 209 7.93 -37.24 3.88
CA GLU A 209 6.92 -37.29 4.93
C GLU A 209 6.75 -35.91 5.60
N TRP A 210 5.54 -35.34 5.52
CA TRP A 210 5.25 -33.99 6.03
C TRP A 210 5.52 -33.84 7.54
N THR A 211 5.29 -34.91 8.31
CA THR A 211 5.54 -34.91 9.76
C THR A 211 7.02 -34.79 10.10
N GLY A 212 7.89 -35.45 9.32
CA GLY A 212 9.33 -35.37 9.47
C GLY A 212 9.83 -33.96 9.17
N MET A 213 9.44 -33.41 8.02
CA MET A 213 9.81 -32.05 7.63
C MET A 213 9.36 -31.01 8.68
N LEU A 214 8.12 -31.08 9.16
CA LEU A 214 7.62 -30.17 10.19
C LEU A 214 8.35 -30.32 11.52
N LYS A 215 8.70 -31.55 11.92
CA LYS A 215 9.49 -31.78 13.14
C LYS A 215 10.85 -31.12 13.03
N ASP A 216 11.55 -31.33 11.92
CA ASP A 216 12.89 -30.77 11.68
C ASP A 216 12.85 -29.24 11.63
N PHE A 217 11.82 -28.66 10.99
CA PHE A 217 11.60 -27.21 10.99
C PHE A 217 11.33 -26.69 12.41
N TYR A 218 10.45 -27.34 13.16
CA TYR A 218 10.03 -26.88 14.47
C TYR A 218 11.16 -26.92 15.50
N GLU A 219 12.01 -27.95 15.46
CA GLU A 219 13.21 -28.04 16.31
C GLU A 219 14.18 -26.88 16.04
N LYS A 220 14.45 -26.56 14.78
CA LYS A 220 15.27 -25.40 14.40
C LYS A 220 14.63 -24.08 14.83
N PHE A 221 13.33 -23.95 14.60
CA PHE A 221 12.57 -22.76 14.96
C PHE A 221 12.61 -22.47 16.47
N LEU A 222 12.48 -23.50 17.32
CA LEU A 222 12.63 -23.34 18.77
C LEU A 222 14.03 -22.87 19.15
N GLY A 223 15.07 -23.38 18.49
CA GLY A 223 16.45 -22.92 18.66
C GLY A 223 16.61 -21.43 18.33
N TRP A 224 16.14 -21.01 17.15
CA TRP A 224 16.18 -19.60 16.74
C TRP A 224 15.37 -18.71 17.71
N MET A 225 14.22 -19.16 18.19
CA MET A 225 13.42 -18.39 19.14
C MET A 225 14.03 -18.29 20.53
N ALA A 226 14.81 -19.29 20.96
CA ALA A 226 15.58 -19.20 22.19
C ALA A 226 16.71 -18.17 22.07
N GLN A 227 17.36 -18.08 20.90
CA GLN A 227 18.44 -17.12 20.63
C GLN A 227 17.93 -15.69 20.42
N ALA A 228 16.77 -15.53 19.77
CA ALA A 228 16.18 -14.23 19.47
C ALA A 228 15.42 -13.61 20.65
N LYS A 229 15.14 -14.38 21.71
CA LYS A 229 14.81 -13.76 23.00
C LYS A 229 16.06 -13.01 23.44
N GLY A 230 15.99 -11.68 23.42
CA GLY A 230 17.03 -10.83 24.01
C GLY A 230 17.37 -11.30 25.42
N PRO A 231 18.56 -10.93 25.95
CA PRO A 231 18.96 -11.34 27.29
C PRO A 231 17.83 -11.03 28.28
N ASP A 232 17.51 -12.00 29.13
CA ASP A 232 16.56 -11.79 30.22
C ASP A 232 16.94 -10.51 30.96
N ALA A 233 15.93 -9.76 31.42
CA ALA A 233 16.18 -8.51 32.12
C ALA A 233 17.20 -8.74 33.23
N ASN A 234 18.29 -7.95 33.22
CA ASN A 234 19.37 -8.10 34.21
C ASN A 234 18.74 -8.09 35.62
N PRO A 235 18.82 -9.21 36.38
CA PRO A 235 18.20 -9.32 37.69
C PRO A 235 18.61 -8.22 38.66
N GLU A 236 19.87 -7.75 38.58
CA GLU A 236 20.37 -6.64 39.39
C GLU A 236 19.71 -5.31 39.01
N MET A 237 19.54 -5.03 37.71
CA MET A 237 18.81 -3.85 37.24
C MET A 237 17.36 -3.89 37.73
N VAL A 238 16.69 -5.04 37.62
CA VAL A 238 15.29 -5.17 38.07
C VAL A 238 15.18 -5.01 39.58
N ARG A 239 16.12 -5.59 40.34
CA ARG A 239 16.18 -5.41 41.79
C ARG A 239 16.35 -3.94 42.16
N ARG A 240 17.24 -3.23 41.47
CA ARG A 240 17.45 -1.80 41.68
C ARG A 240 16.22 -0.95 41.32
N LEU A 241 15.51 -1.28 40.24
CA LEU A 241 14.23 -0.64 39.91
C LEU A 241 13.20 -0.87 41.03
N LEU A 242 13.09 -2.10 41.54
CA LEU A 242 12.16 -2.45 42.62
C LEU A 242 12.53 -1.78 43.95
N ASP A 243 13.82 -1.68 44.29
CA ASP A 243 14.28 -1.00 45.49
C ASP A 243 13.89 0.48 45.48
N LEU A 244 14.01 1.15 44.32
CA LEU A 244 13.52 2.53 44.14
C LEU A 244 11.99 2.62 44.25
N THR A 245 11.23 1.60 43.82
CA THR A 245 9.78 1.61 44.06
C THR A 245 9.43 1.51 45.54
N GLY A 246 10.32 0.97 46.37
CA GLY A 246 10.16 0.89 47.82
C GLY A 246 10.20 2.24 48.55
N THR A 247 10.72 3.30 47.90
CA THR A 247 10.72 4.66 48.46
C THR A 247 9.42 5.42 48.20
N ILE A 248 8.49 4.83 47.44
CA ILE A 248 7.20 5.44 47.11
C ILE A 248 6.21 5.12 48.23
N HIS A 249 5.67 6.15 48.85
CA HIS A 249 4.73 6.02 49.98
C HIS A 249 3.31 6.47 49.60
N GLU A 250 3.19 7.41 48.65
CA GLU A 250 1.90 7.90 48.15
C GLU A 250 1.64 7.36 46.74
N TRP A 251 0.77 6.36 46.65
CA TRP A 251 0.40 5.72 45.39
C TRP A 251 -0.86 6.34 44.80
N ALA A 252 -0.93 6.36 43.47
CA ALA A 252 -2.16 6.73 42.76
C ALA A 252 -3.28 5.73 43.06
N PRO A 253 -4.55 6.17 43.06
CA PRO A 253 -5.69 5.31 43.36
C PRO A 253 -5.82 4.17 42.33
N GLU A 254 -6.32 3.04 42.80
CA GLU A 254 -6.51 1.85 41.98
C GLU A 254 -7.43 2.12 40.79
N THR A 255 -7.07 1.58 39.63
CA THR A 255 -7.84 1.76 38.41
C THR A 255 -8.58 0.49 38.05
N LYS A 256 -9.92 0.53 37.99
CA LYS A 256 -10.73 -0.59 37.46
C LYS A 256 -10.81 -0.53 35.94
N ARG A 257 -10.46 -1.63 35.27
CA ARG A 257 -10.72 -1.86 33.85
C ARG A 257 -11.47 -3.17 33.66
N GLY A 258 -12.77 -3.07 33.44
CA GLY A 258 -13.66 -4.23 33.39
C GLY A 258 -13.71 -4.95 34.74
N LYS A 259 -13.47 -6.27 34.74
CA LYS A 259 -13.43 -7.08 35.97
C LYS A 259 -12.09 -7.04 36.72
N ARG A 260 -11.08 -6.33 36.21
CA ARG A 260 -9.73 -6.29 36.80
C ARG A 260 -9.47 -4.95 37.48
N THR A 261 -8.89 -5.02 38.65
CA THR A 261 -8.34 -3.87 39.39
C THR A 261 -6.84 -3.83 39.16
N TYR A 262 -6.32 -2.67 38.79
CA TYR A 262 -4.89 -2.44 38.58
C TYR A 262 -4.39 -1.48 39.64
N SER A 263 -3.32 -1.87 40.33
CA SER A 263 -2.69 -1.11 41.39
C SER A 263 -1.18 -1.24 41.22
N ASP A 264 -0.50 -0.10 41.07
CA ASP A 264 0.96 -0.06 40.91
C ASP A 264 1.71 -0.79 42.06
N PRO A 265 1.37 -0.64 43.36
CA PRO A 265 2.07 -1.35 44.43
C PRO A 265 1.91 -2.87 44.32
N THR A 266 0.70 -3.36 44.03
CA THR A 266 0.46 -4.81 43.85
C THR A 266 1.22 -5.38 42.65
N PHE A 267 1.46 -4.57 41.62
CA PHE A 267 2.28 -4.95 40.48
C PHE A 267 3.76 -5.05 40.87
N CYS A 268 4.30 -4.05 41.58
CA CYS A 268 5.68 -4.10 42.07
C CYS A 268 5.92 -5.29 42.99
N GLU A 269 5.01 -5.59 43.91
CA GLU A 269 5.09 -6.77 44.78
C GLU A 269 5.07 -8.09 44.00
N SER A 270 4.19 -8.19 42.99
CA SER A 270 4.12 -9.36 42.11
C SER A 270 5.44 -9.60 41.36
N VAL A 271 6.04 -8.53 40.83
CA VAL A 271 7.32 -8.62 40.12
C VAL A 271 8.48 -8.93 41.09
N LYS A 272 8.46 -8.37 42.30
CA LYS A 272 9.44 -8.69 43.35
C LYS A 272 9.37 -10.15 43.78
N LYS A 273 8.17 -10.66 44.03
CA LYS A 273 7.95 -12.08 44.34
C LYS A 273 8.46 -12.99 43.23
N GLN A 274 8.18 -12.63 41.96
CA GLN A 274 8.67 -13.38 40.81
C GLN A 274 10.21 -13.40 40.74
N LEU A 275 10.87 -12.29 41.09
CA LEU A 275 12.34 -12.20 41.15
C LEU A 275 12.91 -13.07 42.28
N ASP A 276 12.35 -12.95 43.49
CA ASP A 276 12.84 -13.64 44.69
C ASP A 276 12.64 -15.16 44.62
N GLU A 277 11.52 -15.62 44.05
CA GLU A 277 11.22 -17.05 43.87
C GLU A 277 11.99 -17.68 42.69
N ALA A 278 12.68 -16.87 41.87
CA ALA A 278 13.33 -17.28 40.62
C ALA A 278 12.43 -18.14 39.71
N ALA A 279 11.11 -18.00 39.84
CA ALA A 279 10.15 -18.92 39.23
C ALA A 279 10.14 -18.81 37.70
N LYS A 280 10.26 -17.57 37.20
CA LYS A 280 10.33 -17.24 35.76
C LYS A 280 11.12 -15.96 35.52
N PRO A 281 11.85 -15.85 34.40
CA PRO A 281 12.53 -14.62 34.01
C PRO A 281 11.56 -13.43 33.90
N ILE A 282 12.05 -12.24 34.27
CA ILE A 282 11.25 -11.02 34.19
C ILE A 282 11.26 -10.52 32.75
N SER A 283 10.07 -10.32 32.20
CA SER A 283 9.92 -9.86 30.82
C SER A 283 10.28 -8.38 30.67
N GLU A 284 10.76 -8.00 29.49
CA GLU A 284 11.05 -6.60 29.14
C GLU A 284 9.82 -5.69 29.34
N ARG A 285 8.61 -6.19 29.08
CA ARG A 285 7.36 -5.45 29.36
C ARG A 285 7.14 -5.16 30.84
N GLN A 286 7.55 -6.08 31.73
CA GLN A 286 7.50 -5.85 33.17
C GLN A 286 8.53 -4.79 33.58
N VAL A 287 9.72 -4.84 32.99
CA VAL A 287 10.76 -3.82 33.20
C VAL A 287 10.26 -2.45 32.76
N ASP A 288 9.71 -2.31 31.54
CA ASP A 288 9.16 -1.06 31.04
C ASP A 288 8.02 -0.53 31.92
N ALA A 289 7.18 -1.42 32.45
CA ALA A 289 6.14 -1.05 33.39
C ALA A 289 6.73 -0.50 34.70
N LEU A 290 7.77 -1.13 35.27
CA LEU A 290 8.48 -0.60 36.44
C LEU A 290 9.10 0.78 36.15
N LYS A 291 9.73 0.95 34.98
CA LYS A 291 10.30 2.24 34.56
C LYS A 291 9.25 3.34 34.47
N LEU A 292 8.07 3.03 33.92
CA LEU A 292 6.93 3.96 33.86
C LEU A 292 6.37 4.30 35.25
N ILE A 293 6.35 3.34 36.18
CA ILE A 293 5.97 3.58 37.57
C ILE A 293 6.96 4.54 38.22
N LEU A 294 8.27 4.27 38.13
CA LEU A 294 9.29 5.16 38.70
C LEU A 294 9.23 6.57 38.10
N ALA A 295 8.99 6.71 36.79
CA ALA A 295 8.78 8.01 36.18
C ALA A 295 7.57 8.75 36.74
N ARG A 296 6.45 8.05 36.95
CA ARG A 296 5.23 8.62 37.54
C ARG A 296 5.44 9.18 38.94
N TYR A 297 6.19 8.46 39.77
CA TYR A 297 6.45 8.83 41.17
C TYR A 297 7.83 9.46 41.38
N LYS A 298 8.46 10.01 40.34
CA LYS A 298 9.81 10.62 40.39
C LYS A 298 10.02 11.55 41.59
N ALA A 299 9.01 12.35 41.94
CA ALA A 299 9.09 13.33 43.02
C ALA A 299 9.28 12.71 44.42
N GLN A 300 8.92 11.44 44.60
CA GLN A 300 9.06 10.71 45.87
C GLN A 300 10.36 9.90 45.95
N ILE A 301 11.15 9.85 44.88
CA ILE A 301 12.34 9.00 44.82
C ILE A 301 13.58 9.86 45.12
N PRO A 302 14.29 9.62 46.24
CA PRO A 302 15.50 10.35 46.56
C PRO A 302 16.55 10.19 45.46
N SER A 303 17.25 11.27 45.13
CA SER A 303 18.41 11.24 44.21
C SER A 303 18.12 10.72 42.80
N MET A 304 16.93 10.95 42.25
CA MET A 304 16.64 10.70 40.83
C MET A 304 17.29 11.77 39.93
N ASP A 305 18.62 11.71 39.81
CA ASP A 305 19.44 12.56 38.95
C ASP A 305 19.58 12.01 37.52
N ASP A 306 20.16 12.81 36.63
CA ASP A 306 20.31 12.43 35.21
C ASP A 306 21.22 11.20 35.02
N ALA A 307 22.18 11.00 35.92
CA ALA A 307 23.08 9.84 35.90
C ALA A 307 22.32 8.54 36.20
N LEU A 308 21.48 8.53 37.23
CA LEU A 308 20.64 7.38 37.58
C LEU A 308 19.56 7.12 36.52
N ILE A 309 18.99 8.19 35.94
CA ILE A 309 18.02 8.09 34.84
C ILE A 309 18.65 7.45 33.60
N GLU A 310 19.91 7.79 33.30
CA GLU A 310 20.67 7.20 32.21
C GLU A 310 21.03 5.73 32.50
N GLU A 311 21.60 5.47 33.67
CA GLU A 311 22.00 4.14 34.13
C GLU A 311 20.85 3.13 34.08
N LEU A 312 19.67 3.53 34.57
CA LEU A 312 18.48 2.68 34.60
C LEU A 312 17.65 2.72 33.30
N GLY A 313 18.09 3.48 32.30
CA GLY A 313 17.40 3.62 31.01
C GLY A 313 15.97 4.16 31.17
N LEU A 314 15.78 5.15 32.04
CA LEU A 314 14.49 5.77 32.36
C LEU A 314 14.14 6.94 31.42
N LYS A 315 15.07 7.44 30.60
CA LYS A 315 14.90 8.63 29.73
C LYS A 315 13.54 8.65 28.99
N ASN A 316 13.19 7.57 28.29
CA ASN A 316 11.92 7.49 27.55
C ASN A 316 10.69 7.50 28.46
N ALA A 317 10.75 6.83 29.62
CA ALA A 317 9.67 6.82 30.60
C ALA A 317 9.49 8.22 31.21
N MET A 318 10.59 8.94 31.47
CA MET A 318 10.59 10.31 31.99
C MET A 318 9.98 11.29 31.00
N VAL A 319 10.39 11.25 29.72
CA VAL A 319 9.81 12.07 28.65
C VAL A 319 8.31 11.81 28.54
N ARG A 320 7.91 10.54 28.49
CA ARG A 320 6.50 10.16 28.37
C ARG A 320 5.65 10.62 29.55
N GLN A 321 6.19 10.57 30.77
CA GLN A 321 5.50 11.06 31.96
C GLN A 321 5.41 12.59 31.97
N ALA A 322 6.50 13.28 31.59
CA ALA A 322 6.51 14.73 31.47
C ALA A 322 5.48 15.21 30.43
N GLU A 323 5.46 14.59 29.25
CA GLU A 323 4.45 14.87 28.22
C GLU A 323 3.04 14.64 28.75
N ALA A 324 2.79 13.56 29.50
CA ALA A 324 1.47 13.28 30.06
C ALA A 324 1.03 14.28 31.14
N ALA A 325 1.97 14.93 31.82
CA ALA A 325 1.73 15.95 32.84
C ALA A 325 1.52 17.35 32.25
N GLU A 326 1.96 17.61 31.01
CA GLU A 326 1.68 18.85 30.32
C GLU A 326 0.17 19.01 30.07
N PRO A 327 -0.33 20.27 30.00
CA PRO A 327 -1.72 20.51 29.64
C PRO A 327 -2.05 19.97 28.23
N PRO A 328 -3.34 19.75 27.93
CA PRO A 328 -3.80 19.42 26.59
C PRO A 328 -3.27 20.42 25.56
N ARG A 329 -2.80 19.92 24.40
CA ARG A 329 -2.27 20.79 23.34
C ARG A 329 -3.36 21.76 22.86
N PRO A 330 -3.03 23.04 22.54
CA PRO A 330 -4.00 24.01 22.03
C PRO A 330 -4.79 23.50 20.82
N GLU A 331 -4.10 22.84 19.88
CA GLU A 331 -4.72 22.21 18.70
C GLU A 331 -5.76 21.15 19.09
N THR A 332 -5.51 20.39 20.17
CA THR A 332 -6.44 19.35 20.65
C THR A 332 -7.69 19.97 21.25
N LEU A 333 -7.54 21.06 22.02
CA LEU A 333 -8.68 21.83 22.54
C LEU A 333 -9.52 22.37 21.39
N ARG A 334 -8.86 22.94 20.38
CA ARG A 334 -9.53 23.48 19.20
C ARG A 334 -10.29 22.40 18.41
N LYS A 335 -9.68 21.23 18.20
CA LYS A 335 -10.33 20.06 17.57
C LYS A 335 -11.61 19.64 18.30
N LEU A 336 -11.57 19.59 19.63
CA LEU A 336 -12.75 19.24 20.42
C LEU A 336 -13.85 20.32 20.37
N GLU A 337 -13.45 21.59 20.33
CA GLU A 337 -14.38 22.73 20.25
C GLU A 337 -15.14 22.72 18.92
N VAL A 338 -14.43 22.60 17.79
CA VAL A 338 -15.05 22.59 16.46
C VAL A 338 -15.97 21.38 16.25
N MET A 339 -15.70 20.28 16.96
CA MET A 339 -16.51 19.07 16.91
C MET A 339 -17.73 19.07 17.84
N LYS A 340 -17.90 20.07 18.70
CA LYS A 340 -18.96 20.11 19.73
C LYS A 340 -20.37 20.03 19.15
N ASN A 341 -20.59 20.61 17.98
CA ASN A 341 -21.90 20.71 17.33
C ASN A 341 -22.09 19.71 16.17
N VAL A 342 -21.14 18.79 15.99
CA VAL A 342 -21.20 17.78 14.94
C VAL A 342 -22.25 16.73 15.29
N LYS A 343 -23.11 16.40 14.32
CA LYS A 343 -24.00 15.24 14.38
C LYS A 343 -23.24 14.00 13.93
N PHE A 344 -22.89 13.15 14.89
CA PHE A 344 -22.22 11.88 14.65
C PHE A 344 -23.15 10.88 13.95
N ASN A 345 -22.57 10.00 13.13
CA ASN A 345 -23.30 8.92 12.50
C ASN A 345 -23.73 7.86 13.53
N GLU A 346 -24.76 7.09 13.18
CA GLU A 346 -25.25 5.99 14.02
C GLU A 346 -24.17 4.91 14.28
N PRO A 347 -24.23 4.20 15.42
CA PRO A 347 -23.28 3.16 15.76
C PRO A 347 -23.25 2.06 14.70
N ARG A 348 -22.04 1.67 14.28
CA ARG A 348 -21.85 0.59 13.29
C ARG A 348 -21.36 -0.68 13.96
N THR A 349 -21.92 -1.82 13.57
CA THR A 349 -21.49 -3.14 14.08
C THR A 349 -20.62 -3.84 13.05
N VAL A 350 -19.41 -4.26 13.46
CA VAL A 350 -18.50 -5.07 12.64
C VAL A 350 -18.14 -6.33 13.43
N GLY A 351 -18.69 -7.47 13.03
CA GLY A 351 -18.57 -8.73 13.77
C GLY A 351 -19.23 -8.62 15.15
N LYS A 352 -18.47 -8.90 16.21
CA LYS A 352 -18.93 -8.80 17.62
C LYS A 352 -18.68 -7.43 18.27
N LYS A 353 -18.11 -6.45 17.53
CA LYS A 353 -17.74 -5.13 18.08
C LYS A 353 -18.66 -4.04 17.54
N VAL A 354 -19.15 -3.19 18.43
CA VAL A 354 -19.90 -1.98 18.11
C VAL A 354 -18.92 -0.80 18.13
N TYR A 355 -18.91 -0.02 17.06
CA TYR A 355 -18.10 1.18 16.92
C TYR A 355 -19.02 2.39 16.93
N ASP A 356 -18.87 3.22 17.95
CA ASP A 356 -19.64 4.43 18.14
C ASP A 356 -18.67 5.62 18.26
N ASP A 357 -18.70 6.48 17.24
CA ASP A 357 -17.84 7.67 17.18
C ASP A 357 -18.22 8.69 18.25
N ALA A 358 -19.51 8.80 18.62
CA ALA A 358 -20.00 9.75 19.60
C ALA A 358 -19.52 9.37 21.01
N VAL A 359 -19.64 8.08 21.36
CA VAL A 359 -19.16 7.55 22.64
C VAL A 359 -17.64 7.69 22.75
N PHE A 360 -16.92 7.38 21.67
CA PHE A 360 -15.46 7.52 21.66
C PHE A 360 -15.02 8.99 21.77
N PHE A 361 -15.65 9.89 21.01
CA PHE A 361 -15.39 11.33 21.09
C PHE A 361 -15.69 11.89 22.49
N ALA A 362 -16.82 11.51 23.10
CA ALA A 362 -17.16 11.90 24.47
C ALA A 362 -16.05 11.48 25.45
N SER A 363 -15.52 10.24 25.32
CA SER A 363 -14.41 9.77 26.15
C SER A 363 -13.13 10.60 25.98
N LEU A 364 -12.80 11.05 24.75
CA LEU A 364 -11.65 11.92 24.51
C LEU A 364 -11.88 13.32 25.10
N ARG A 365 -13.09 13.87 24.91
CA ARG A 365 -13.47 15.17 25.44
C ARG A 365 -13.40 15.20 26.96
N ASP A 366 -13.97 14.21 27.63
CA ASP A 366 -14.02 14.12 29.09
C ASP A 366 -12.60 13.98 29.69
N GLN A 367 -11.68 13.30 29.00
CA GLN A 367 -10.27 13.26 29.37
C GLN A 367 -9.61 14.64 29.32
N VAL A 368 -9.81 15.37 28.21
CA VAL A 368 -9.23 16.70 28.04
C VAL A 368 -9.86 17.74 28.98
N GLN A 369 -11.17 17.64 29.25
CA GLN A 369 -11.84 18.45 30.28
C GLN A 369 -11.33 18.17 31.69
N GLY A 370 -10.93 16.93 31.96
CA GLY A 370 -10.18 16.56 33.17
C GLY A 370 -8.71 16.99 33.15
N ASN A 371 -8.34 17.93 32.28
CA ASN A 371 -6.98 18.44 32.06
C ASN A 371 -5.94 17.37 31.69
N LYS A 372 -6.36 16.23 31.12
CA LYS A 372 -5.44 15.18 30.67
C LYS A 372 -5.05 15.38 29.22
N ARG A 373 -3.75 15.32 28.95
CA ARG A 373 -3.23 15.30 27.59
C ARG A 373 -3.53 13.96 26.90
N LEU A 374 -4.04 14.01 25.68
CA LEU A 374 -4.31 12.82 24.88
C LEU A 374 -3.00 12.20 24.37
N SER A 375 -2.95 10.87 24.34
CA SER A 375 -1.82 10.14 23.75
C SER A 375 -1.71 10.36 22.23
N PRO A 376 -0.53 10.17 21.62
CA PRO A 376 -0.34 10.32 20.17
C PRO A 376 -1.35 9.51 19.33
N ASN A 377 -1.67 8.29 19.76
CA ASN A 377 -2.67 7.46 19.09
C ASN A 377 -4.08 8.05 19.19
N GLN A 378 -4.46 8.59 20.36
CA GLN A 378 -5.76 9.25 20.53
C GLN A 378 -5.86 10.52 19.67
N ILE A 379 -4.77 11.28 19.53
CA ILE A 379 -4.69 12.45 18.64
C ILE A 379 -4.93 12.02 17.19
N VAL A 380 -4.23 10.98 16.71
CA VAL A 380 -4.43 10.45 15.34
C VAL A 380 -5.88 10.02 15.10
N TYR A 381 -6.54 9.42 16.10
CA TYR A 381 -7.95 9.07 15.98
C TYR A 381 -8.87 10.29 15.99
N LEU A 382 -8.58 11.30 16.83
CA LEU A 382 -9.31 12.56 16.85
C LEU A 382 -9.18 13.26 15.49
N ASP A 383 -7.99 13.29 14.90
CA ASP A 383 -7.76 13.87 13.56
C ASP A 383 -8.61 13.21 12.50
N ARG A 384 -8.69 11.86 12.53
CA ARG A 384 -9.57 11.13 11.62
C ARG A 384 -11.04 11.46 11.84
N LEU A 385 -11.48 11.67 13.07
CA LEU A 385 -12.86 12.07 13.36
C LEU A 385 -13.14 13.48 12.85
N VAL A 386 -12.25 14.43 13.13
CA VAL A 386 -12.35 15.81 12.64
C VAL A 386 -12.42 15.83 11.12
N MET A 387 -11.54 15.09 10.43
CA MET A 387 -11.57 14.96 8.96
C MET A 387 -12.83 14.24 8.46
N LYS A 388 -13.35 13.26 9.20
CA LYS A 388 -14.54 12.51 8.80
C LYS A 388 -15.79 13.40 8.78
N TYR A 389 -15.90 14.32 9.73
CA TYR A 389 -17.06 15.20 9.94
C TYR A 389 -16.77 16.67 9.57
N SER A 390 -15.72 16.92 8.78
CA SER A 390 -15.22 18.24 8.41
C SER A 390 -16.28 19.14 7.76
N ASP A 391 -17.23 18.52 7.06
CA ASP A 391 -18.35 19.13 6.36
C ASP A 391 -19.39 19.80 7.27
N GLN A 392 -19.42 19.42 8.55
CA GLN A 392 -20.30 20.03 9.54
C GLN A 392 -19.60 21.15 10.34
N ILE A 393 -18.33 21.43 10.02
CA ILE A 393 -17.49 22.39 10.72
C ILE A 393 -17.36 23.68 9.88
N PRO A 394 -17.94 24.82 10.30
CA PRO A 394 -17.82 26.08 9.57
C PRO A 394 -16.35 26.52 9.45
N GLY A 395 -15.92 26.90 8.25
CA GLY A 395 -14.55 27.40 8.02
C GLY A 395 -13.45 26.35 8.16
N PHE A 396 -13.77 25.06 8.05
CA PHE A 396 -12.82 23.96 8.25
C PHE A 396 -11.54 24.12 7.41
N GLU A 397 -11.65 24.47 6.13
CA GLU A 397 -10.51 24.60 5.21
C GLU A 397 -9.49 25.64 5.69
N SER A 398 -9.96 26.78 6.21
CA SER A 398 -9.12 27.84 6.78
C SER A 398 -8.54 27.50 8.17
N MET A 399 -9.11 26.52 8.88
CA MET A 399 -8.67 26.11 10.23
C MET A 399 -7.72 24.90 10.21
N THR A 400 -7.46 24.28 9.06
CA THR A 400 -6.65 23.05 8.97
C THR A 400 -5.26 23.18 9.60
N ALA A 401 -4.58 24.30 9.36
CA ALA A 401 -3.28 24.62 9.95
C ALA A 401 -3.36 24.87 11.47
N GLU A 402 -4.39 25.61 11.93
CA GLU A 402 -4.65 25.87 13.36
C GLU A 402 -4.98 24.58 14.12
N LEU A 403 -5.63 23.64 13.44
CA LEU A 403 -5.93 22.31 13.97
C LEU A 403 -4.71 21.38 13.89
N GLY A 404 -3.54 21.79 13.42
CA GLY A 404 -2.38 20.88 13.29
C GLY A 404 -2.70 19.63 12.46
N LEU A 405 -3.65 19.73 11.53
CA LEU A 405 -3.96 18.67 10.58
C LEU A 405 -3.02 18.86 9.40
N ALA A 406 -2.27 17.82 9.02
CA ALA A 406 -1.50 17.85 7.79
C ALA A 406 -2.47 18.25 6.65
N ALA A 407 -2.13 19.31 5.92
CA ALA A 407 -2.92 19.74 4.78
C ALA A 407 -3.14 18.51 3.90
N ALA A 408 -4.39 18.05 3.80
CA ALA A 408 -4.75 17.16 2.72
C ALA A 408 -4.32 17.92 1.47
N GLU A 409 -3.43 17.33 0.65
CA GLU A 409 -3.08 17.91 -0.65
C GLU A 409 -4.38 18.41 -1.28
N GLN A 410 -4.54 19.74 -1.38
CA GLN A 410 -5.61 20.33 -2.16
C GLN A 410 -5.30 19.92 -3.59
N ARG A 411 -5.92 18.83 -4.03
CA ARG A 411 -5.96 18.50 -5.44
C ARG A 411 -7.00 19.43 -6.03
N ASP A 412 -6.59 20.16 -7.04
CA ASP A 412 -7.48 20.97 -7.85
C ASP A 412 -8.40 20.02 -8.65
N ASP A 413 -9.49 19.57 -8.01
CA ASP A 413 -10.49 18.69 -8.60
C ASP A 413 -11.45 19.49 -9.48
N GLN A 414 -10.92 20.02 -10.59
CA GLN A 414 -11.68 20.76 -11.59
C GLN A 414 -12.68 19.86 -12.36
N VAL A 415 -12.65 18.55 -12.14
CA VAL A 415 -13.38 17.56 -12.96
C VAL A 415 -14.67 17.10 -12.28
N SER A 416 -14.69 16.89 -10.97
CA SER A 416 -15.88 16.34 -10.29
C SER A 416 -17.12 17.24 -10.36
N GLY A 417 -16.94 18.57 -10.33
CA GLY A 417 -18.06 19.53 -10.41
C GLY A 417 -18.83 19.45 -11.73
N PRO A 418 -18.15 19.66 -12.88
CA PRO A 418 -18.77 19.49 -14.19
C PRO A 418 -19.43 18.12 -14.39
N LEU A 419 -18.81 17.04 -13.88
CA LEU A 419 -19.36 15.69 -13.98
C LEU A 419 -20.66 15.51 -13.18
N LEU A 420 -20.78 16.15 -12.02
CA LEU A 420 -22.03 16.13 -11.24
C LEU A 420 -23.14 16.96 -11.89
N GLU A 421 -22.81 18.05 -12.59
CA GLU A 421 -23.81 18.81 -13.37
C GLU A 421 -24.37 18.00 -14.54
N LEU A 422 -23.55 17.24 -15.24
CA LEU A 422 -24.02 16.34 -16.31
C LEU A 422 -25.05 15.33 -15.81
N MET A 423 -24.90 14.84 -14.58
CA MET A 423 -25.84 13.89 -13.96
C MET A 423 -27.22 14.49 -13.65
N LYS A 424 -27.35 15.83 -13.55
CA LYS A 424 -28.66 16.47 -13.35
C LYS A 424 -29.58 16.35 -14.56
N GLN A 425 -29.03 16.04 -15.75
CA GLN A 425 -29.80 15.84 -16.97
C GLN A 425 -30.58 14.51 -16.97
N ILE A 426 -30.24 13.59 -16.06
CA ILE A 426 -30.86 12.26 -15.96
C ILE A 426 -32.24 12.38 -15.31
N LYS A 427 -33.28 12.08 -16.08
CA LYS A 427 -34.68 12.10 -15.63
C LYS A 427 -35.17 10.72 -15.19
N GLU A 428 -34.67 9.66 -15.81
CA GLU A 428 -35.05 8.27 -15.53
C GLU A 428 -33.87 7.46 -14.99
N TRP A 429 -34.00 7.01 -13.75
CA TRP A 429 -33.01 6.18 -13.06
C TRP A 429 -33.41 4.71 -13.13
N LYS A 430 -32.41 3.81 -13.24
CA LYS A 430 -32.69 2.37 -13.16
C LYS A 430 -33.19 2.01 -11.75
N PRO A 431 -34.11 1.03 -11.62
CA PRO A 431 -34.62 0.60 -10.33
C PRO A 431 -33.50 0.01 -9.46
N ALA A 432 -33.64 0.13 -8.14
CA ALA A 432 -32.67 -0.38 -7.19
C ALA A 432 -32.53 -1.92 -7.30
N VAL A 433 -31.30 -2.41 -7.22
CA VAL A 433 -30.98 -3.85 -7.37
C VAL A 433 -30.47 -4.42 -6.05
N MET A 434 -31.02 -5.56 -5.63
CA MET A 434 -30.53 -6.29 -4.47
C MET A 434 -29.36 -7.20 -4.85
N ARG A 435 -28.22 -7.06 -4.17
CA ARG A 435 -27.08 -8.00 -4.25
C ARG A 435 -26.72 -8.48 -2.84
N GLY A 436 -27.17 -9.70 -2.49
CA GLY A 436 -27.07 -10.22 -1.14
C GLY A 436 -27.95 -9.43 -0.16
N LYS A 437 -27.40 -8.99 0.97
CA LYS A 437 -28.12 -8.18 1.98
C LYS A 437 -28.07 -6.66 1.72
N ARG A 438 -27.57 -6.21 0.56
CA ARG A 438 -27.38 -4.79 0.25
C ARG A 438 -28.19 -4.37 -0.97
N GLU A 439 -28.89 -3.25 -0.82
CA GLU A 439 -29.62 -2.54 -1.87
C GLU A 439 -28.65 -1.58 -2.60
N TRP A 440 -28.62 -1.65 -3.92
CA TRP A 440 -27.84 -0.75 -4.77
C TRP A 440 -28.79 0.17 -5.55
N ASP A 441 -28.76 1.46 -5.20
CA ASP A 441 -29.58 2.50 -5.80
C ASP A 441 -28.65 3.59 -6.37
N ASP A 442 -28.61 3.69 -7.70
CA ASP A 442 -27.77 4.61 -8.45
C ASP A 442 -28.11 6.08 -8.14
N LYS A 443 -29.39 6.40 -7.87
CA LYS A 443 -29.85 7.75 -7.54
C LYS A 443 -29.37 8.15 -6.14
N LYS A 444 -29.59 7.29 -5.14
CA LYS A 444 -29.08 7.51 -3.77
C LYS A 444 -27.55 7.64 -3.75
N PHE A 445 -26.86 6.86 -4.58
CA PHE A 445 -25.40 6.93 -4.70
C PHE A 445 -24.94 8.27 -5.30
N TYR A 446 -25.56 8.74 -6.38
CA TYR A 446 -25.30 10.08 -6.94
C TYR A 446 -25.58 11.20 -5.92
N GLU A 447 -26.73 11.18 -5.24
CA GLU A 447 -27.08 12.18 -4.22
C GLU A 447 -26.08 12.19 -3.04
N SER A 448 -25.47 11.04 -2.74
CA SER A 448 -24.38 10.95 -1.76
C SER A 448 -23.11 11.62 -2.27
N LEU A 449 -22.71 11.38 -3.52
CA LEU A 449 -21.52 12.00 -4.13
C LEU A 449 -21.71 13.51 -4.33
N ALA A 450 -22.88 13.95 -4.76
CA ALA A 450 -23.19 15.37 -4.92
C ALA A 450 -23.11 16.12 -3.59
N ARG A 451 -23.64 15.55 -2.50
CA ARG A 451 -23.47 16.10 -1.14
C ARG A 451 -22.01 16.17 -0.73
N GLN A 452 -21.25 15.09 -0.92
CA GLN A 452 -19.83 15.04 -0.56
C GLN A 452 -18.99 16.06 -1.34
N PHE A 453 -19.24 16.24 -2.64
CA PHE A 453 -18.57 17.24 -3.45
C PHE A 453 -18.98 18.66 -3.07
N ALA A 454 -20.26 18.92 -2.80
CA ALA A 454 -20.73 20.22 -2.34
C ALA A 454 -20.04 20.63 -1.02
N GLN A 455 -19.75 19.64 -0.17
CA GLN A 455 -19.11 19.81 1.13
C GLN A 455 -17.57 19.94 1.08
N ARG A 456 -16.90 19.16 0.22
CA ARG A 456 -15.43 19.06 0.20
C ARG A 456 -14.77 19.70 -1.01
N LYS A 457 -15.58 20.17 -1.97
CA LYS A 457 -15.16 20.66 -3.30
C LYS A 457 -14.29 19.68 -4.11
N GLN A 458 -14.18 18.42 -3.67
CA GLN A 458 -13.42 17.37 -4.32
C GLN A 458 -14.01 15.98 -4.01
N LEU A 459 -13.87 15.03 -4.93
CA LEU A 459 -14.17 13.61 -4.72
C LEU A 459 -12.87 12.79 -4.73
N SER A 460 -12.82 11.69 -3.97
CA SER A 460 -11.66 10.78 -4.04
C SER A 460 -11.54 10.14 -5.43
N ILE A 461 -10.33 9.73 -5.84
CA ILE A 461 -10.09 9.07 -7.13
C ILE A 461 -11.05 7.89 -7.38
N LYS A 462 -11.35 7.10 -6.33
CA LYS A 462 -12.29 5.98 -6.43
C LYS A 462 -13.73 6.44 -6.64
N GLN A 463 -14.14 7.53 -5.98
CA GLN A 463 -15.46 8.12 -6.14
C GLN A 463 -15.63 8.76 -7.51
N LEU A 464 -14.62 9.50 -7.98
CA LEU A 464 -14.57 10.09 -9.31
C LEU A 464 -14.60 9.00 -10.39
N ALA A 465 -13.83 7.91 -10.25
CA ALA A 465 -13.90 6.77 -11.16
C ALA A 465 -15.29 6.10 -11.16
N SER A 466 -15.93 6.00 -9.98
CA SER A 466 -17.28 5.44 -9.85
C SER A 466 -18.34 6.36 -10.47
N LEU A 467 -18.21 7.68 -10.31
CA LEU A 467 -19.06 8.70 -10.91
C LEU A 467 -18.94 8.66 -12.44
N LYS A 468 -17.73 8.62 -13.00
CA LYS A 468 -17.51 8.47 -14.46
C LYS A 468 -18.17 7.21 -15.01
N LYS A 469 -18.05 6.08 -14.29
CA LYS A 469 -18.73 4.83 -14.65
C LYS A 469 -20.26 4.98 -14.59
N LEU A 470 -20.79 5.70 -13.60
CA LEU A 470 -22.21 5.95 -13.46
C LEU A 470 -22.77 6.82 -14.60
N ILE A 471 -22.11 7.94 -14.93
CA ILE A 471 -22.49 8.84 -16.03
C ILE A 471 -22.59 8.06 -17.35
N SER A 472 -21.63 7.17 -17.63
CA SER A 472 -21.65 6.34 -18.84
C SER A 472 -22.84 5.37 -18.94
N ARG A 473 -23.46 4.98 -17.81
CA ARG A 473 -24.66 4.12 -17.82
C ARG A 473 -25.91 4.86 -18.27
N TYR A 474 -25.92 6.18 -18.12
CA TYR A 474 -27.04 7.05 -18.46
C TYR A 474 -26.70 7.99 -19.63
N SER A 475 -25.66 7.67 -20.40
CA SER A 475 -25.15 8.49 -21.51
C SER A 475 -26.21 8.91 -22.52
N ALA A 476 -27.25 8.08 -22.72
CA ALA A 476 -28.35 8.37 -23.65
C ALA A 476 -29.29 9.51 -23.19
N GLN A 477 -29.20 9.95 -21.94
CA GLN A 477 -29.99 11.06 -21.37
C GLN A 477 -29.19 12.36 -21.24
N ILE A 478 -27.95 12.39 -21.76
CA ILE A 478 -27.02 13.53 -21.62
C ILE A 478 -26.74 14.09 -23.02
N GLU A 479 -27.17 15.33 -23.29
CA GLU A 479 -27.18 15.91 -24.64
C GLU A 479 -25.77 16.07 -25.24
N ASN A 480 -24.77 16.41 -24.43
CA ASN A 480 -23.39 16.64 -24.86
C ASN A 480 -22.41 15.57 -24.36
N TYR A 481 -22.87 14.32 -24.29
CA TYR A 481 -22.07 13.23 -23.72
C TYR A 481 -20.73 13.02 -24.44
N GLU A 482 -20.70 13.08 -25.78
CA GLU A 482 -19.48 12.81 -26.55
C GLU A 482 -18.38 13.85 -26.30
N GLN A 483 -18.74 15.14 -26.28
CA GLN A 483 -17.82 16.24 -25.94
C GLN A 483 -17.35 16.12 -24.48
N ALA A 484 -18.25 15.82 -23.55
CA ALA A 484 -17.89 15.59 -22.15
C ALA A 484 -17.01 14.34 -21.97
N ALA A 485 -17.18 13.32 -22.83
CA ALA A 485 -16.40 12.10 -22.78
C ALA A 485 -14.96 12.32 -23.22
N GLU A 486 -14.73 13.15 -24.23
CA GLU A 486 -13.38 13.58 -24.62
C GLU A 486 -12.76 14.49 -23.54
N GLN A 487 -13.49 15.51 -23.09
CA GLN A 487 -12.97 16.51 -22.15
C GLN A 487 -12.62 15.91 -20.78
N TYR A 488 -13.44 14.98 -20.28
CA TYR A 488 -13.28 14.42 -18.93
C TYR A 488 -12.88 12.95 -18.92
N ALA A 489 -12.49 12.38 -20.07
CA ALA A 489 -12.15 10.97 -20.24
C ALA A 489 -13.24 10.03 -19.66
N LEU A 490 -14.50 10.25 -20.05
CA LEU A 490 -15.60 9.34 -19.68
C LEU A 490 -15.54 8.05 -20.51
N PRO A 491 -16.03 6.92 -19.96
CA PRO A 491 -16.19 5.70 -20.74
C PRO A 491 -17.05 5.94 -22.00
N PRO A 492 -16.94 5.12 -23.06
CA PRO A 492 -17.78 5.28 -24.25
C PRO A 492 -19.28 5.13 -23.90
N ALA A 493 -20.13 5.87 -24.62
CA ALA A 493 -21.57 5.84 -24.43
C ALA A 493 -22.12 4.41 -24.58
N LYS A 494 -22.91 3.94 -23.62
CA LYS A 494 -23.62 2.67 -23.77
C LYS A 494 -24.81 2.88 -24.71
N LYS A 495 -24.72 2.39 -25.95
CA LYS A 495 -25.83 2.40 -26.92
C LYS A 495 -27.05 1.68 -26.32
N LYS A 496 -28.25 2.26 -26.52
CA LYS A 496 -29.53 1.59 -26.21
C LYS A 496 -29.54 0.23 -26.90
N ALA A 497 -29.73 -0.85 -26.15
CA ALA A 497 -30.18 -2.10 -26.74
C ALA A 497 -31.56 -1.83 -27.35
N ALA A 498 -31.67 -1.94 -28.67
CA ALA A 498 -32.96 -1.87 -29.36
C ALA A 498 -33.85 -2.98 -28.80
N ALA A 499 -35.02 -2.61 -28.28
CA ALA A 499 -36.06 -3.55 -27.94
C ALA A 499 -36.48 -4.24 -29.26
N ALA A 500 -36.18 -5.53 -29.39
CA ALA A 500 -36.74 -6.35 -30.45
C ALA A 500 -38.23 -6.55 -30.14
N GLU A 501 -39.08 -5.79 -30.81
CA GLU A 501 -40.48 -6.15 -31.00
C GLU A 501 -40.50 -7.49 -31.75
N LYS A 502 -40.97 -8.54 -31.07
CA LYS A 502 -41.34 -9.78 -31.72
C LYS A 502 -42.57 -9.50 -32.58
N SER A 503 -42.39 -9.48 -33.88
CA SER A 503 -43.48 -9.72 -34.83
C SER A 503 -43.93 -11.17 -34.68
N ASP A 504 -45.14 -11.36 -34.18
CA ASP A 504 -45.94 -12.55 -34.43
C ASP A 504 -46.21 -12.62 -35.94
N GLU A 505 -45.51 -13.50 -36.65
CA GLU A 505 -46.02 -14.07 -37.90
C GLU A 505 -45.74 -15.58 -37.90
N THR A 506 -46.83 -16.29 -37.65
CA THR A 506 -47.17 -17.67 -38.02
C THR A 506 -46.53 -18.17 -39.33
N ILE A 507 -45.70 -19.21 -39.24
CA ILE A 507 -45.90 -20.60 -39.71
C ILE A 507 -44.61 -21.40 -39.49
#